data_AF-A0A6L8EVW9-F1
#
_entry.id   AF-A0A6L8EVW9-F1
#
_cell.length_a   1.000
_cell.length_b   1.000
_cell.length_c   1.000
_cell.angle_alpha   90.00
_cell.angle_beta   90.00
_cell.angle_gamma   90.00
#
_symmetry.space_group_name_H-M   'P 1'
#
loop_
_entity.id
_entity.type
_entity.pdbx_description
1 polymer ?
#
loop_
_entity_poly.entity_id
_entity_poly.type
_entity_poly.pdbx_seq_one_letter_code
_entity_poly.pdbx_strand_id
1 'polypeptide(L)'
;MANGFTRFFKAIWYTLTGRAHETADRMMENPEAVRGAYEDIISDKKGNIQRYKQAIGQLIALVEQKRSQVKSLTDEVENLEELKAGAIAKAQQTAADLQNEGMAAEEVKQHGEYTRCVTAYQEFNSNLQEKEGRIDELEGEIENAQADIDSHKIQITSLHRDLDKIKSEQSEAVADLITAREQEEIADMLSGISMDGTSAELSRMREIREKAKGRSKVAQELAGTDSKSEEEEFLAAARSSNASDEFDALIFGAQQTDTKTETEPAKKTEDSDSELPL
;
A
#
# COMPACT_ATOMS: atom_id res chain seq x y z
N MET A 1 -6.10 32.00 -2.55
CA MET A 1 -6.64 31.46 -3.82
C MET A 1 -6.88 29.97 -3.61
N ALA A 2 -8.00 29.39 -4.02
CA ALA A 2 -8.23 27.95 -3.86
C ALA A 2 -7.41 27.19 -4.91
N ASN A 3 -6.28 26.61 -4.49
CA ASN A 3 -5.34 25.91 -5.35
C ASN A 3 -6.03 24.76 -6.10
N GLY A 4 -5.65 24.50 -7.37
CA GLY A 4 -6.30 23.47 -8.20
C GLY A 4 -6.33 22.09 -7.54
N PHE A 5 -5.31 21.81 -6.71
CA PHE A 5 -5.21 20.62 -5.86
C PHE A 5 -6.43 20.40 -4.96
N THR A 6 -6.88 21.42 -4.22
CA THR A 6 -8.03 21.27 -3.30
C THR A 6 -9.32 20.99 -4.06
N ARG A 7 -9.49 21.54 -5.27
CA ARG A 7 -10.65 21.21 -6.13
C ARG A 7 -10.60 19.78 -6.66
N PHE A 8 -9.43 19.29 -7.05
CA PHE A 8 -9.26 17.94 -7.56
C PHE A 8 -9.50 16.90 -6.45
N PHE A 9 -8.90 17.11 -5.27
CA PHE A 9 -9.09 16.24 -4.11
C PHE A 9 -10.53 16.27 -3.58
N LYS A 10 -11.17 17.44 -3.56
CA LYS A 10 -12.58 17.58 -3.17
C LYS A 10 -13.53 16.89 -4.16
N ALA A 11 -13.21 16.87 -5.46
CA ALA A 11 -13.96 16.07 -6.44
C ALA A 11 -13.80 14.56 -6.23
N ILE A 12 -12.56 14.09 -6.00
CA ILE A 12 -12.25 12.68 -5.69
C ILE A 12 -12.96 12.23 -4.41
N TRP A 13 -12.87 13.01 -3.33
CA TRP A 13 -13.51 12.73 -2.05
C TRP A 13 -15.03 12.76 -2.13
N TYR A 14 -15.60 13.67 -2.92
CA TYR A 14 -17.04 13.72 -3.22
C TYR A 14 -17.51 12.45 -3.93
N THR A 15 -16.74 11.93 -4.89
CA THR A 15 -17.04 10.65 -5.54
C THR A 15 -16.87 9.43 -4.64
N LEU A 16 -15.98 9.46 -3.63
CA LEU A 16 -15.80 8.33 -2.71
C LEU A 16 -16.84 8.27 -1.58
N THR A 17 -17.16 9.41 -0.96
CA THR A 17 -17.90 9.43 0.32
C THR A 17 -19.32 9.98 0.24
N GLY A 18 -19.66 10.66 -0.86
CA GLY A 18 -20.98 11.30 -1.06
C GLY A 18 -21.35 12.37 -0.02
N ARG A 19 -20.41 12.78 0.84
CA ARG A 19 -20.64 13.72 1.95
C ARG A 19 -19.80 14.98 1.79
N ALA A 20 -20.47 16.10 1.52
CA ALA A 20 -19.85 17.43 1.48
C ALA A 20 -20.19 18.20 2.76
N HIS A 21 -19.18 18.54 3.58
CA HIS A 21 -19.23 19.60 4.60
C HIS A 21 -17.80 19.99 5.06
N GLU A 22 -17.70 21.07 5.85
CA GLU A 22 -16.46 21.76 6.26
C GLU A 22 -15.39 20.87 6.92
N THR A 23 -15.76 19.70 7.45
CA THR A 23 -14.81 18.70 7.94
C THR A 23 -13.87 18.17 6.87
N ALA A 24 -14.30 18.15 5.61
CA ALA A 24 -13.45 17.78 4.48
C ALA A 24 -12.33 18.81 4.26
N ASP A 25 -12.61 20.11 4.42
CA ASP A 25 -11.61 21.16 4.21
C ASP A 25 -10.53 21.12 5.31
N ARG A 26 -10.91 20.91 6.59
CA ARG A 26 -9.94 20.68 7.69
C ARG A 26 -9.15 19.37 7.59
N MET A 27 -9.70 18.33 6.94
CA MET A 27 -8.93 17.12 6.63
C MET A 27 -7.97 17.34 5.45
N MET A 28 -8.33 18.19 4.49
CA MET A 28 -7.48 18.56 3.34
C MET A 28 -6.27 19.43 3.71
N GLU A 29 -6.13 19.84 4.98
CA GLU A 29 -4.98 20.55 5.56
C GLU A 29 -4.07 19.62 6.37
N ASN A 30 -4.35 18.30 6.42
CA ASN A 30 -3.57 17.32 7.18
C ASN A 30 -2.91 16.28 6.25
N PRO A 31 -1.57 16.13 6.25
CA PRO A 31 -0.87 15.20 5.35
C PRO A 31 -1.34 13.74 5.49
N GLU A 32 -1.60 13.29 6.72
CA GLU A 32 -1.99 11.90 6.99
C GLU A 32 -3.44 11.62 6.56
N ALA A 33 -4.32 12.63 6.61
CA ALA A 33 -5.70 12.50 6.13
C ALA A 33 -5.75 12.45 4.59
N VAL A 34 -4.96 13.28 3.91
CA VAL A 34 -4.79 13.22 2.44
C VAL A 34 -4.18 11.88 2.03
N ARG A 35 -3.13 11.43 2.74
CA ARG A 35 -2.50 10.13 2.53
C ARG A 35 -3.49 8.99 2.67
N GLY A 36 -4.25 8.92 3.76
CA GLY A 36 -5.22 7.85 4.03
C GLY A 36 -6.28 7.73 2.94
N ALA A 37 -6.85 8.86 2.50
CA ALA A 37 -7.82 8.88 1.41
C ALA A 37 -7.22 8.41 0.05
N TYR A 38 -5.93 8.68 -0.21
CA TYR A 38 -5.23 8.05 -1.34
C TYR A 38 -5.02 6.54 -1.14
N GLU A 39 -4.71 6.07 0.08
CA GLU A 39 -4.57 4.65 0.40
C GLU A 39 -5.89 3.88 0.21
N ASP A 40 -7.03 4.49 0.56
CA ASP A 40 -8.39 3.96 0.30
C ASP A 40 -8.64 3.78 -1.21
N ILE A 41 -8.37 4.81 -2.03
CA ILE A 41 -8.51 4.75 -3.50
C ILE A 41 -7.62 3.66 -4.11
N ILE A 42 -6.38 3.55 -3.62
CA ILE A 42 -5.43 2.52 -4.04
C ILE A 42 -5.93 1.13 -3.64
N SER A 43 -6.53 0.99 -2.45
CA SER A 43 -7.15 -0.25 -1.98
C SER A 43 -8.32 -0.67 -2.87
N ASP A 44 -9.23 0.26 -3.18
CA ASP A 44 -10.38 0.02 -4.06
C ASP A 44 -9.96 -0.34 -5.49
N LYS A 45 -8.96 0.34 -6.08
CA LYS A 45 -8.42 -0.02 -7.39
C LYS A 45 -7.73 -1.39 -7.38
N LYS A 46 -7.00 -1.75 -6.31
CA LYS A 46 -6.47 -3.13 -6.13
C LYS A 46 -7.62 -4.15 -6.05
N GLY A 47 -8.68 -3.85 -5.31
CA GLY A 47 -9.88 -4.69 -5.20
C GLY A 47 -10.57 -4.90 -6.55
N ASN A 48 -10.70 -3.84 -7.35
CA ASN A 48 -11.23 -3.92 -8.73
C ASN A 48 -10.36 -4.82 -9.62
N ILE A 49 -9.03 -4.68 -9.58
CA ILE A 49 -8.11 -5.54 -10.34
C ILE A 49 -8.31 -7.03 -9.96
N GLN A 50 -8.47 -7.35 -8.67
CA GLN A 50 -8.70 -8.74 -8.25
C GLN A 50 -10.07 -9.26 -8.70
N ARG A 51 -11.14 -8.44 -8.65
CA ARG A 51 -12.45 -8.80 -9.21
C ARG A 51 -12.38 -9.13 -10.70
N TYR A 52 -11.69 -8.32 -11.51
CA TYR A 52 -11.49 -8.62 -12.93
C TYR A 52 -10.66 -9.88 -13.16
N LYS A 53 -9.62 -10.14 -12.36
CA LYS A 53 -8.85 -11.40 -12.46
C LYS A 53 -9.70 -12.63 -12.15
N GLN A 54 -10.58 -12.55 -11.16
CA GLN A 54 -11.54 -13.61 -10.83
C GLN A 54 -12.53 -13.84 -11.98
N ALA A 55 -13.11 -12.77 -12.54
CA ALA A 55 -14.02 -12.85 -13.69
C ALA A 55 -13.34 -13.48 -14.93
N ILE A 56 -12.12 -13.06 -15.27
CA ILE A 56 -11.32 -13.67 -16.34
C ILE A 56 -11.09 -15.17 -16.07
N GLY A 57 -10.74 -15.54 -14.83
CA GLY A 57 -10.54 -16.95 -14.46
C GLY A 57 -11.80 -17.80 -14.63
N GLN A 58 -12.97 -17.26 -14.28
CA GLN A 58 -14.27 -17.92 -14.49
C GLN A 58 -14.61 -18.07 -15.98
N LEU A 59 -14.38 -17.02 -16.79
CA LEU A 59 -14.59 -17.07 -18.23
C LEU A 59 -13.63 -18.06 -18.92
N ILE A 60 -12.36 -18.13 -18.51
CA ILE A 60 -11.40 -19.12 -19.05
C ILE A 60 -11.88 -20.54 -18.74
N ALA A 61 -12.27 -20.83 -17.50
CA ALA A 61 -12.80 -22.15 -17.13
C ALA A 61 -14.07 -22.51 -17.92
N LEU A 62 -14.95 -21.52 -18.18
CA LEU A 62 -16.14 -21.69 -19.03
C LEU A 62 -15.77 -21.99 -20.49
N VAL A 63 -14.78 -21.29 -21.06
CA VAL A 63 -14.27 -21.53 -22.42
C VAL A 63 -13.63 -22.93 -22.52
N GLU A 64 -12.84 -23.35 -21.54
CA GLU A 64 -12.26 -24.69 -21.49
C GLU A 64 -13.33 -25.79 -21.41
N GLN A 65 -14.36 -25.59 -20.56
CA GLN A 65 -15.50 -26.49 -20.49
C GLN A 65 -16.23 -26.59 -21.84
N LYS A 66 -16.53 -25.46 -22.50
CA LYS A 66 -17.22 -25.45 -23.79
C LYS A 66 -16.37 -26.09 -24.89
N ARG A 67 -15.05 -25.84 -24.94
CA ARG A 67 -14.13 -26.50 -25.89
C ARG A 67 -14.10 -28.01 -25.72
N SER A 68 -14.18 -28.50 -24.47
CA SER A 68 -14.30 -29.94 -24.19
C SER A 68 -15.62 -30.52 -24.70
N GLN A 69 -16.73 -29.77 -24.58
CA GLN A 69 -18.03 -30.15 -25.13
C GLN A 69 -18.03 -30.16 -26.66
N VAL A 70 -17.51 -29.11 -27.30
CA VAL A 70 -17.32 -29.05 -28.76
C VAL A 70 -16.56 -30.28 -29.24
N LYS A 71 -15.40 -30.59 -28.64
CA LYS A 71 -14.63 -31.78 -29.01
C LYS A 71 -15.43 -33.08 -28.89
N SER A 72 -16.13 -33.29 -27.78
CA SER A 72 -16.98 -34.49 -27.60
C SER A 72 -18.08 -34.59 -28.66
N LEU A 73 -18.67 -33.46 -29.04
CA LEU A 73 -19.67 -33.42 -30.12
C LEU A 73 -19.04 -33.65 -31.49
N THR A 74 -17.82 -33.17 -31.75
CA THR A 74 -17.08 -33.46 -32.98
C THR A 74 -16.80 -34.96 -33.12
N ASP A 75 -16.31 -35.61 -32.04
CA ASP A 75 -16.08 -37.06 -32.00
C ASP A 75 -17.40 -37.84 -32.24
N GLU A 76 -18.54 -37.33 -31.73
CA GLU A 76 -19.88 -37.90 -31.98
C GLU A 76 -20.40 -37.67 -33.42
N VAL A 77 -20.08 -36.53 -34.04
CA VAL A 77 -20.42 -36.21 -35.44
C VAL A 77 -19.66 -37.13 -36.39
N GLU A 78 -18.34 -37.33 -36.19
CA GLU A 78 -17.52 -38.26 -36.99
C GLU A 78 -18.11 -39.69 -36.96
N ASN A 79 -18.46 -40.19 -35.78
CA ASN A 79 -19.13 -41.50 -35.63
C ASN A 79 -20.52 -41.54 -36.30
N LEU A 80 -21.30 -40.44 -36.26
CA LEU A 80 -22.56 -40.37 -37.01
C LEU A 80 -22.36 -40.34 -38.53
N GLU A 81 -21.27 -39.78 -39.03
CA GLU A 81 -20.92 -39.83 -40.45
C GLU A 81 -20.59 -41.26 -40.89
N GLU A 82 -19.81 -42.00 -40.09
CA GLU A 82 -19.52 -43.42 -40.34
C GLU A 82 -20.81 -44.27 -40.33
N LEU A 83 -21.68 -44.06 -39.34
CA LEU A 83 -22.97 -44.76 -39.25
C LEU A 83 -23.90 -44.43 -40.42
N LYS A 84 -23.93 -43.16 -40.86
CA LYS A 84 -24.66 -42.68 -42.05
C LYS A 84 -24.13 -43.35 -43.32
N ALA A 85 -22.82 -43.45 -43.49
CA ALA A 85 -22.19 -44.16 -44.61
C ALA A 85 -22.47 -45.68 -44.57
N GLY A 86 -22.39 -46.30 -43.39
CA GLY A 86 -22.71 -47.72 -43.18
C GLY A 86 -24.17 -48.05 -43.48
N ALA A 87 -25.11 -47.17 -43.12
CA ALA A 87 -26.53 -47.31 -43.45
C ALA A 87 -26.76 -47.27 -44.98
N ILE A 88 -26.08 -46.37 -45.70
CA ILE A 88 -26.12 -46.32 -47.17
C ILE A 88 -25.55 -47.60 -47.79
N ALA A 89 -24.35 -48.03 -47.36
CA ALA A 89 -23.69 -49.21 -47.90
C ALA A 89 -24.55 -50.48 -47.69
N LYS A 90 -25.17 -50.61 -46.51
CA LYS A 90 -26.10 -51.70 -46.22
C LYS A 90 -27.37 -51.63 -47.05
N ALA A 91 -27.97 -50.44 -47.22
CA ALA A 91 -29.13 -50.26 -48.09
C ALA A 91 -28.83 -50.64 -49.55
N GLN A 92 -27.64 -50.30 -50.05
CA GLN A 92 -27.17 -50.70 -51.39
C GLN A 92 -26.99 -52.21 -51.52
N GLN A 93 -26.37 -52.86 -50.52
CA GLN A 93 -26.20 -54.31 -50.50
C GLN A 93 -27.57 -55.02 -50.48
N THR A 94 -28.46 -54.68 -49.54
CA THR A 94 -29.81 -55.26 -49.44
C THR A 94 -30.61 -55.04 -50.74
N ALA A 95 -30.48 -53.88 -51.38
CA ALA A 95 -31.15 -53.64 -52.66
C ALA A 95 -30.59 -54.50 -53.80
N ALA A 96 -29.27 -54.71 -53.85
CA ALA A 96 -28.64 -55.58 -54.85
C ALA A 96 -29.02 -57.06 -54.64
N ASP A 97 -29.01 -57.54 -53.40
CA ASP A 97 -29.37 -58.92 -53.05
C ASP A 97 -30.83 -59.21 -53.44
N LEU A 98 -31.78 -58.34 -53.08
CA LEU A 98 -33.19 -58.49 -53.46
C LEU A 98 -33.44 -58.39 -54.98
N GLN A 99 -32.68 -57.57 -55.70
CA GLN A 99 -32.75 -57.52 -57.17
C GLN A 99 -32.21 -58.79 -57.83
N ASN A 100 -31.15 -59.40 -57.26
CA ASN A 100 -30.63 -60.69 -57.72
C ASN A 100 -31.62 -61.84 -57.46
N GLU A 101 -32.46 -61.73 -56.43
CA GLU A 101 -33.60 -62.63 -56.19
C GLU A 101 -34.78 -62.41 -57.16
N GLY A 102 -34.69 -61.42 -58.05
CA GLY A 102 -35.67 -61.13 -59.09
C GLY A 102 -36.77 -60.14 -58.69
N MET A 103 -36.66 -59.50 -57.52
CA MET A 103 -37.62 -58.51 -57.04
C MET A 103 -37.54 -57.21 -57.85
N ALA A 104 -38.70 -56.62 -58.20
CA ALA A 104 -38.72 -55.36 -58.92
C ALA A 104 -38.24 -54.20 -58.04
N ALA A 105 -37.55 -53.20 -58.63
CA ALA A 105 -36.96 -52.08 -57.87
C ALA A 105 -37.97 -51.31 -56.98
N GLU A 106 -39.24 -51.27 -57.38
CA GLU A 106 -40.31 -50.62 -56.64
C GLU A 106 -40.85 -51.45 -55.45
N GLU A 107 -40.72 -52.78 -55.51
CA GLU A 107 -40.99 -53.68 -54.39
C GLU A 107 -39.82 -53.66 -53.39
N VAL A 108 -38.58 -53.62 -53.88
CA VAL A 108 -37.37 -53.47 -53.05
C VAL A 108 -37.43 -52.22 -52.17
N LYS A 109 -37.92 -51.09 -52.68
CA LYS A 109 -38.09 -49.84 -51.91
C LYS A 109 -39.09 -49.97 -50.75
N GLN A 110 -40.06 -50.88 -50.86
CA GLN A 110 -41.04 -51.17 -49.81
C GLN A 110 -40.63 -52.37 -48.93
N HIS A 111 -39.52 -53.04 -49.25
CA HIS A 111 -39.02 -54.17 -48.47
C HIS A 111 -38.54 -53.71 -47.09
N GLY A 112 -38.98 -54.40 -46.04
CA GLY A 112 -38.77 -53.96 -44.65
C GLY A 112 -37.31 -53.75 -44.26
N GLU A 113 -36.38 -54.55 -44.79
CA GLU A 113 -34.94 -54.36 -44.51
C GLU A 113 -34.35 -53.13 -45.20
N TYR A 114 -34.78 -52.83 -46.44
CA TYR A 114 -34.35 -51.64 -47.16
C TYR A 114 -34.92 -50.39 -46.48
N THR A 115 -36.23 -50.39 -46.18
CA THR A 115 -36.91 -49.31 -45.45
C THR A 115 -36.23 -49.06 -44.10
N ARG A 116 -35.85 -50.11 -43.35
CA ARG A 116 -35.11 -49.96 -42.09
C ARG A 116 -33.76 -49.25 -42.25
N CYS A 117 -33.02 -49.53 -43.31
CA CYS A 117 -31.74 -48.85 -43.57
C CYS A 117 -31.96 -47.37 -43.96
N VAL A 118 -33.02 -47.07 -44.72
CA VAL A 118 -33.42 -45.69 -45.05
C VAL A 118 -33.85 -44.92 -43.80
N THR A 119 -34.64 -45.53 -42.90
CA THR A 119 -35.03 -44.91 -41.63
C THR A 119 -33.83 -44.63 -40.74
N ALA A 120 -32.92 -45.60 -40.57
CA ALA A 120 -31.69 -45.40 -39.79
C ALA A 120 -30.81 -44.27 -40.36
N TYR A 121 -30.68 -44.18 -41.68
CA TYR A 121 -29.99 -43.06 -42.34
C TYR A 121 -30.63 -41.70 -42.01
N GLN A 122 -31.98 -41.62 -42.03
CA GLN A 122 -32.71 -40.38 -41.69
C GLN A 122 -32.51 -39.99 -40.22
N GLU A 123 -32.57 -40.96 -39.30
CA GLU A 123 -32.31 -40.75 -37.87
C GLU A 123 -30.87 -40.25 -37.63
N PHE A 124 -29.86 -40.91 -38.21
CA PHE A 124 -28.46 -40.48 -38.09
C PHE A 124 -28.23 -39.09 -38.68
N ASN A 125 -28.84 -38.78 -39.84
CA ASN A 125 -28.71 -37.46 -40.46
C ASN A 125 -29.38 -36.36 -39.62
N SER A 126 -30.53 -36.64 -39.00
CA SER A 126 -31.20 -35.68 -38.10
C SER A 126 -30.35 -35.41 -36.84
N ASN A 127 -29.82 -36.46 -36.22
CA ASN A 127 -28.96 -36.35 -35.03
C ASN A 127 -27.64 -35.64 -35.35
N LEU A 128 -27.10 -35.83 -36.55
CA LEU A 128 -25.89 -35.16 -37.04
C LEU A 128 -26.13 -33.65 -37.17
N GLN A 129 -27.22 -33.24 -37.84
CA GLN A 129 -27.58 -31.83 -38.01
C GLN A 129 -27.84 -31.11 -36.67
N GLU A 130 -28.46 -31.80 -35.70
CA GLU A 130 -28.62 -31.28 -34.34
C GLU A 130 -27.27 -31.03 -33.65
N LYS A 131 -26.32 -31.94 -33.79
CA LYS A 131 -24.99 -31.82 -33.17
C LYS A 131 -24.10 -30.79 -33.86
N GLU A 132 -24.13 -30.72 -35.18
CA GLU A 132 -23.45 -29.65 -35.95
C GLU A 132 -23.96 -28.28 -35.51
N GLY A 133 -25.29 -28.06 -35.48
CA GLY A 133 -25.87 -26.81 -34.98
C GLY A 133 -25.49 -26.51 -33.53
N ARG A 134 -25.37 -27.53 -32.66
CA ARG A 134 -24.93 -27.34 -31.28
C ARG A 134 -23.44 -27.04 -31.16
N ILE A 135 -22.60 -27.51 -32.08
CA ILE A 135 -21.19 -27.11 -32.19
C ILE A 135 -21.11 -25.63 -32.57
N ASP A 136 -21.82 -25.20 -33.63
CA ASP A 136 -21.85 -23.80 -34.08
C ASP A 136 -22.26 -22.84 -32.96
N GLU A 137 -23.32 -23.19 -32.20
CA GLU A 137 -23.75 -22.44 -31.02
C GLU A 137 -22.64 -22.31 -29.96
N LEU A 138 -21.97 -23.42 -29.64
CA LEU A 138 -20.91 -23.44 -28.63
C LEU A 138 -19.65 -22.68 -29.09
N GLU A 139 -19.31 -22.73 -30.38
CA GLU A 139 -18.21 -21.96 -30.95
C GLU A 139 -18.49 -20.45 -30.90
N GLY A 140 -19.71 -20.02 -31.23
CA GLY A 140 -20.15 -18.63 -31.05
C GLY A 140 -20.14 -18.19 -29.57
N GLU A 141 -20.57 -19.05 -28.64
CA GLU A 141 -20.46 -18.78 -27.20
C GLU A 141 -19.00 -18.67 -26.72
N ILE A 142 -18.08 -19.47 -27.29
CA ILE A 142 -16.64 -19.41 -27.01
C ILE A 142 -16.03 -18.10 -27.53
N GLU A 143 -16.38 -17.67 -28.75
CA GLU A 143 -15.88 -16.42 -29.34
C GLU A 143 -16.28 -15.21 -28.50
N ASN A 144 -17.56 -15.12 -28.12
CA ASN A 144 -18.07 -14.04 -27.26
C ASN A 144 -17.35 -14.01 -25.89
N ALA A 145 -17.21 -15.16 -25.23
CA ALA A 145 -16.48 -15.24 -23.95
C ALA A 145 -14.98 -14.87 -24.09
N GLN A 146 -14.36 -15.18 -25.24
CA GLN A 146 -12.98 -14.78 -25.53
C GLN A 146 -12.86 -13.25 -25.72
N ALA A 147 -13.82 -12.61 -26.39
CA ALA A 147 -13.88 -11.16 -26.53
C ALA A 147 -14.03 -10.45 -25.16
N ASP A 148 -14.88 -10.98 -24.27
CA ASP A 148 -15.05 -10.47 -22.89
C ASP A 148 -13.78 -10.63 -22.06
N ILE A 149 -13.10 -11.78 -22.15
CA ILE A 149 -11.79 -12.01 -21.52
C ILE A 149 -10.78 -10.94 -21.95
N ASP A 150 -10.69 -10.63 -23.24
CA ASP A 150 -9.70 -9.68 -23.76
C ASP A 150 -10.07 -8.22 -23.43
N SER A 151 -11.37 -7.88 -23.42
CA SER A 151 -11.89 -6.62 -22.88
C SER A 151 -11.48 -6.40 -21.41
N HIS A 152 -11.65 -7.42 -20.56
CA HIS A 152 -11.25 -7.34 -19.15
C HIS A 152 -9.73 -7.27 -18.94
N LYS A 153 -8.90 -7.91 -19.79
CA LYS A 153 -7.43 -7.73 -19.76
C LYS A 153 -7.02 -6.28 -20.05
N ILE A 154 -7.69 -5.61 -21.01
CA ILE A 154 -7.45 -4.21 -21.33
C ILE A 154 -7.83 -3.32 -20.13
N GLN A 155 -8.98 -3.59 -19.49
CA GLN A 155 -9.45 -2.87 -18.30
C GLN A 155 -8.48 -3.02 -17.12
N ILE A 156 -7.96 -4.24 -16.84
CA ILE A 156 -6.90 -4.47 -15.85
C ILE A 156 -5.64 -3.64 -16.16
N THR A 157 -5.23 -3.60 -17.44
CA THR A 157 -4.04 -2.84 -17.87
C THR A 157 -4.24 -1.34 -17.65
N SER A 158 -5.44 -0.81 -17.91
CA SER A 158 -5.78 0.58 -17.58
C SER A 158 -5.75 0.83 -16.07
N LEU A 159 -6.35 -0.06 -15.27
CA LEU A 159 -6.36 0.07 -13.81
C LEU A 159 -4.97 0.02 -13.18
N HIS A 160 -4.03 -0.74 -13.75
CA HIS A 160 -2.64 -0.73 -13.31
C HIS A 160 -1.98 0.63 -13.56
N ARG A 161 -2.15 1.22 -14.75
CA ARG A 161 -1.62 2.56 -15.08
C ARG A 161 -2.22 3.65 -14.18
N ASP A 162 -3.52 3.61 -13.94
CA ASP A 162 -4.20 4.52 -13.01
C ASP A 162 -3.62 4.41 -11.59
N LEU A 163 -3.43 3.18 -11.11
CA LEU A 163 -2.95 2.90 -9.76
C LEU A 163 -1.53 3.44 -9.56
N ASP A 164 -0.64 3.25 -10.55
CA ASP A 164 0.72 3.79 -10.49
C ASP A 164 0.75 5.32 -10.60
N LYS A 165 -0.13 5.93 -11.42
CA LYS A 165 -0.31 7.39 -11.44
C LYS A 165 -0.77 7.93 -10.08
N ILE A 166 -1.76 7.28 -9.46
CA ILE A 166 -2.33 7.71 -8.17
C ILE A 166 -1.32 7.58 -7.01
N LYS A 167 -0.42 6.58 -7.02
CA LYS A 167 0.71 6.53 -6.06
C LYS A 167 1.69 7.69 -6.24
N SER A 168 1.95 8.10 -7.49
CA SER A 168 2.82 9.25 -7.78
C SER A 168 2.16 10.53 -7.27
N GLU A 169 0.90 10.75 -7.64
CA GLU A 169 0.09 11.90 -7.18
C GLU A 169 -0.01 11.94 -5.65
N GLN A 170 -0.20 10.81 -4.97
CA GLN A 170 -0.19 10.72 -3.51
C GLN A 170 1.13 11.23 -2.91
N SER A 171 2.26 10.83 -3.49
CA SER A 171 3.59 11.16 -2.96
C SER A 171 3.89 12.65 -3.12
N GLU A 172 3.54 13.22 -4.28
CA GLU A 172 3.64 14.65 -4.59
C GLU A 172 2.70 15.47 -3.68
N ALA A 173 1.43 15.09 -3.61
CA ALA A 173 0.42 15.73 -2.76
C ALA A 173 0.81 15.83 -1.28
N VAL A 174 1.34 14.74 -0.71
CA VAL A 174 1.73 14.70 0.70
C VAL A 174 2.99 15.53 0.93
N ALA A 175 3.96 15.52 0.01
CA ALA A 175 5.17 16.33 0.11
C ALA A 175 4.89 17.84 -0.01
N ASP A 176 4.05 18.24 -0.97
CA ASP A 176 3.60 19.63 -1.14
C ASP A 176 2.91 20.15 0.13
N LEU A 177 2.09 19.32 0.77
CA LEU A 177 1.32 19.73 1.93
C LEU A 177 2.16 19.78 3.22
N ILE A 178 3.11 18.86 3.40
CA ILE A 178 4.13 18.97 4.46
C ILE A 178 4.94 20.27 4.26
N THR A 179 5.38 20.56 3.04
CA THR A 179 6.12 21.78 2.70
C THR A 179 5.31 23.04 2.99
N ALA A 180 4.02 23.07 2.62
CA ALA A 180 3.13 24.20 2.90
C ALA A 180 2.95 24.42 4.41
N ARG A 181 2.83 23.34 5.18
CA ARG A 181 2.72 23.40 6.64
C ARG A 181 4.00 23.90 7.31
N GLU A 182 5.17 23.45 6.87
CA GLU A 182 6.46 23.96 7.38
C GLU A 182 6.62 25.47 7.08
N GLN A 183 6.17 25.93 5.91
CA GLN A 183 6.16 27.35 5.56
C GLN A 183 5.20 28.17 6.43
N GLU A 184 4.02 27.63 6.76
CA GLU A 184 3.07 28.23 7.70
C GLU A 184 3.66 28.33 9.12
N GLU A 185 4.22 27.24 9.64
CA GLU A 185 4.87 27.19 10.96
C GLU A 185 6.06 28.17 11.03
N ILE A 186 6.84 28.33 9.95
CA ILE A 186 7.91 29.35 9.85
C ILE A 186 7.34 30.78 9.84
N ALA A 187 6.26 31.03 9.09
CA ALA A 187 5.63 32.35 9.03
C ALA A 187 5.02 32.76 10.38
N ASP A 188 4.40 31.82 11.10
CA ASP A 188 3.86 32.03 12.44
C ASP A 188 4.97 32.28 13.46
N MET A 189 6.09 31.55 13.39
CA MET A 189 7.27 31.85 14.22
C MET A 189 7.80 33.28 13.96
N LEU A 190 7.93 33.70 12.70
CA LEU A 190 8.38 35.05 12.34
C LEU A 190 7.40 36.14 12.82
N SER A 191 6.08 35.89 12.71
CA SER A 191 5.02 36.78 13.18
C SER A 191 4.99 36.89 14.71
N GLY A 192 5.11 35.76 15.42
CA GLY A 192 5.18 35.72 16.88
C GLY A 192 6.42 36.41 17.45
N ILE A 193 7.58 36.23 16.80
CA ILE A 193 8.81 36.98 17.13
C ILE A 193 8.59 38.49 16.98
N SER A 194 7.82 38.92 15.97
CA SER A 194 7.53 40.34 15.71
C SER A 194 6.64 40.99 16.78
N MET A 195 5.64 40.26 17.31
CA MET A 195 4.67 40.83 18.27
C MET A 195 5.05 40.68 19.74
N ASP A 196 5.78 39.63 20.15
CA ASP A 196 6.11 39.42 21.57
C ASP A 196 7.63 39.29 21.88
N GLY A 197 8.47 39.20 20.85
CA GLY A 197 9.92 39.03 21.03
C GLY A 197 10.59 40.19 21.75
N THR A 198 10.26 41.43 21.41
CA THR A 198 10.86 42.62 22.07
C THR A 198 10.36 42.84 23.49
N SER A 199 9.09 42.55 23.78
CA SER A 199 8.50 42.62 25.14
C SER A 199 9.05 41.52 26.06
N ALA A 200 9.15 40.28 25.57
CA ALA A 200 9.70 39.15 26.32
C ALA A 200 11.21 39.32 26.59
N GLU A 201 11.99 39.73 25.59
CA GLU A 201 13.43 39.94 25.73
C GLU A 201 13.74 41.13 26.66
N LEU A 202 13.00 42.24 26.55
CA LEU A 202 13.08 43.35 27.50
C LEU A 202 12.70 42.93 28.93
N SER A 203 11.74 42.02 29.09
CA SER A 203 11.35 41.50 30.39
C SER A 203 12.43 40.62 31.01
N ARG A 204 13.06 39.73 30.22
CA ARG A 204 14.27 38.99 30.64
C ARG A 204 15.41 39.93 31.01
N MET A 205 15.69 40.96 30.20
CA MET A 205 16.72 41.97 30.52
C MET A 205 16.40 42.78 31.79
N ARG A 206 15.14 43.04 32.10
CA ARG A 206 14.72 43.68 33.37
C ARG A 206 14.90 42.74 34.56
N GLU A 207 14.52 41.47 34.42
CA GLU A 207 14.69 40.46 35.46
C GLU A 207 16.18 40.19 35.77
N ILE A 208 17.02 40.07 34.74
CA ILE A 208 18.48 39.94 34.89
C ILE A 208 19.07 41.15 35.63
N ARG A 209 18.60 42.37 35.31
CA ARG A 209 19.05 43.61 35.97
C ARG A 209 18.64 43.69 37.43
N GLU A 210 17.42 43.30 37.78
CA GLU A 210 16.98 43.25 39.18
C GLU A 210 17.66 42.11 39.94
N LYS A 211 17.91 40.95 39.32
CA LYS A 211 18.77 39.90 39.91
C LYS A 211 20.22 40.39 40.12
N ALA A 212 20.77 41.18 39.20
CA ALA A 212 22.09 41.78 39.36
C ALA A 212 22.14 42.83 40.48
N LYS A 213 21.14 43.70 40.59
CA LYS A 213 20.96 44.60 41.75
C LYS A 213 20.82 43.83 43.07
N GLY A 214 20.01 42.77 43.08
CA GLY A 214 19.82 41.89 44.24
C GLY A 214 21.14 41.27 44.67
N ARG A 215 21.90 40.70 43.73
CA ARG A 215 23.26 40.18 43.98
C ARG A 215 24.22 41.26 44.48
N SER A 216 24.15 42.50 43.95
CA SER A 216 24.97 43.61 44.44
C SER A 216 24.59 44.07 45.85
N LYS A 217 23.30 44.02 46.22
CA LYS A 217 22.85 44.28 47.59
C LYS A 217 23.28 43.17 48.54
N VAL A 218 23.09 41.91 48.16
CA VAL A 218 23.55 40.75 48.93
C VAL A 218 25.07 40.78 49.10
N ALA A 219 25.83 41.19 48.07
CA ALA A 219 27.28 41.39 48.18
C ALA A 219 27.66 42.56 49.11
N GLN A 220 26.88 43.65 49.14
CA GLN A 220 27.07 44.74 50.11
C GLN A 220 26.66 44.33 51.54
N GLU A 221 25.67 43.47 51.70
CA GLU A 221 25.25 42.92 52.99
C GLU A 221 26.30 41.94 53.53
N LEU A 222 26.78 40.98 52.72
CA LEU A 222 27.88 40.07 53.09
C LEU A 222 29.17 40.84 53.44
N ALA A 223 29.60 41.77 52.59
CA ALA A 223 30.77 42.60 52.86
C ALA A 223 30.59 43.53 54.08
N GLY A 224 29.35 43.73 54.54
CA GLY A 224 29.01 44.45 55.77
C GLY A 224 28.93 43.57 57.01
N THR A 225 28.79 42.25 56.87
CA THR A 225 28.72 41.29 57.99
C THR A 225 30.07 40.67 58.35
N ASP A 226 30.90 40.28 57.37
CA ASP A 226 32.11 39.49 57.65
C ASP A 226 33.13 40.24 58.53
N SER A 227 33.42 41.52 58.23
CA SER A 227 34.37 42.31 59.05
C SER A 227 33.94 42.57 60.50
N LYS A 228 32.70 42.24 60.90
CA LYS A 228 32.25 42.36 62.30
C LYS A 228 32.20 41.02 63.03
N SER A 229 31.88 39.92 62.35
CA SER A 229 31.95 38.59 62.96
C SER A 229 33.39 38.10 63.11
N GLU A 230 34.26 38.37 62.13
CA GLU A 230 35.67 37.95 62.19
C GLU A 230 36.44 38.63 63.34
N GLU A 231 36.23 39.93 63.56
CA GLU A 231 36.88 40.68 64.65
C GLU A 231 36.46 40.18 66.05
N GLU A 232 35.20 39.74 66.18
CA GLU A 232 34.66 39.16 67.42
C GLU A 232 35.15 37.72 67.65
N GLU A 233 35.31 36.93 66.58
CA GLU A 233 35.83 35.56 66.63
C GLU A 233 37.34 35.49 66.92
N PHE A 234 38.14 36.42 66.37
CA PHE A 234 39.57 36.54 66.72
C PHE A 234 39.80 36.96 68.19
N LEU A 235 38.94 37.82 68.74
CA LEU A 235 38.97 38.20 70.16
C LEU A 235 38.52 37.06 71.10
N ALA A 236 37.68 36.14 70.63
CA ALA A 236 37.30 34.93 71.35
C ALA A 236 38.44 33.88 71.34
N ALA A 237 39.02 33.61 70.17
CA ALA A 237 40.12 32.64 70.01
C ALA A 237 41.37 33.01 70.85
N ALA A 238 41.67 34.31 70.99
CA ALA A 238 42.75 34.79 71.85
C ALA A 238 42.53 34.54 73.36
N ARG A 239 41.32 34.18 73.79
CA ARG A 239 40.98 33.90 75.20
C ARG A 239 40.93 32.40 75.55
N SER A 240 40.98 31.50 74.57
CA SER A 240 40.88 30.05 74.76
C SER A 240 42.20 29.29 74.55
N SER A 241 43.33 29.94 74.82
CA SER A 241 44.66 29.32 74.77
C SER A 241 45.01 28.67 76.12
N ASN A 242 45.00 27.32 76.16
CA ASN A 242 46.13 26.45 76.57
C ASN A 242 45.73 25.10 77.20
N ALA A 243 46.02 24.00 76.49
CA ALA A 243 46.42 22.66 76.97
C ALA A 243 46.67 21.77 75.72
N SER A 244 47.79 21.96 75.02
CA SER A 244 49.04 21.19 75.21
C SER A 244 48.98 19.74 74.72
N ASP A 245 49.37 19.54 73.46
CA ASP A 245 50.49 18.67 73.08
C ASP A 245 50.49 17.18 73.53
N GLU A 246 49.79 16.34 72.77
CA GLU A 246 50.33 15.03 72.34
C GLU A 246 50.94 15.20 70.92
N PHE A 247 52.01 15.96 70.72
CA PHE A 247 53.41 15.59 70.96
C PHE A 247 53.86 14.20 70.45
N ASP A 248 53.13 13.12 70.73
CA ASP A 248 53.65 11.75 70.55
C ASP A 248 53.30 11.07 69.20
N ALA A 249 52.30 11.55 68.45
CA ALA A 249 51.72 10.75 67.35
C ALA A 249 52.41 10.87 65.96
N LEU A 250 53.20 11.91 65.70
CA LEU A 250 53.68 12.21 64.32
C LEU A 250 55.20 12.40 64.15
N ILE A 251 56.01 12.18 65.19
CA ILE A 251 57.47 12.15 65.06
C ILE A 251 57.95 10.82 64.43
N PHE A 252 57.22 9.70 64.60
CA PHE A 252 57.63 8.36 64.14
C PHE A 252 56.46 7.51 63.60
N GLY A 253 56.34 7.35 62.28
CA GLY A 253 55.32 6.45 61.68
C GLY A 253 55.18 6.61 60.17
N ALA A 254 56.12 6.05 59.40
CA ALA A 254 56.28 6.37 57.99
C ALA A 254 55.40 5.56 57.00
N GLN A 255 55.26 6.12 55.80
CA GLN A 255 55.09 5.48 54.48
C GLN A 255 53.73 4.92 54.01
N GLN A 256 53.26 5.51 52.89
CA GLN A 256 52.79 4.85 51.64
C GLN A 256 51.46 4.05 51.68
N THR A 257 50.58 4.03 50.67
CA THR A 257 50.53 4.61 49.29
C THR A 257 49.09 4.52 48.73
N ASP A 258 48.74 5.35 47.73
CA ASP A 258 47.95 5.06 46.49
C ASP A 258 46.59 4.32 46.52
N THR A 259 45.60 4.55 45.63
CA THR A 259 45.10 5.70 44.81
C THR A 259 43.72 5.33 44.21
N LYS A 260 42.86 6.34 43.95
CA LYS A 260 41.82 6.42 42.87
C LYS A 260 40.60 5.44 42.85
N THR A 261 39.40 5.70 42.30
CA THR A 261 38.84 6.68 41.31
C THR A 261 38.90 6.15 39.85
N GLU A 262 37.84 6.07 39.00
CA GLU A 262 36.48 6.68 39.00
C GLU A 262 35.42 5.84 38.21
N THR A 263 34.36 6.51 37.70
CA THR A 263 33.12 6.10 36.98
C THR A 263 33.18 5.74 35.48
N GLU A 264 32.11 5.03 35.03
CA GLU A 264 31.26 5.12 33.80
C GLU A 264 31.79 5.37 32.34
N PRO A 265 30.97 5.08 31.29
CA PRO A 265 31.41 5.00 29.89
C PRO A 265 30.84 6.07 28.91
N ALA A 266 31.40 6.17 27.70
CA ALA A 266 30.71 6.06 26.38
C ALA A 266 31.33 6.90 25.21
N LYS A 267 31.37 6.29 23.99
CA LYS A 267 31.38 6.81 22.58
C LYS A 267 32.27 8.03 22.19
N LYS A 268 33.10 7.99 21.12
CA LYS A 268 32.82 7.91 19.64
C LYS A 268 31.96 9.08 19.09
N THR A 269 32.25 9.76 17.97
CA THR A 269 33.31 9.63 16.91
C THR A 269 33.43 10.93 16.08
N GLU A 270 34.31 10.94 15.05
CA GLU A 270 34.25 11.75 13.79
C GLU A 270 34.69 13.24 13.85
N ASP A 271 35.36 13.83 12.84
CA ASP A 271 36.09 13.30 11.66
C ASP A 271 37.02 14.40 11.03
N SER A 272 37.67 14.09 9.89
CA SER A 272 38.15 15.01 8.82
C SER A 272 39.58 15.60 8.88
N ASP A 273 40.49 14.87 8.24
CA ASP A 273 41.34 15.26 7.09
C ASP A 273 42.26 16.51 7.04
N SER A 274 43.55 16.21 6.82
CA SER A 274 44.49 16.73 5.79
C SER A 274 44.70 18.24 5.52
N GLU A 275 45.89 18.77 5.85
CA GLU A 275 47.00 19.13 4.93
C GLU A 275 48.12 19.98 5.62
N LEU A 276 49.32 19.98 5.00
CA LEU A 276 50.58 20.64 5.40
C LEU A 276 50.60 22.16 5.01
N PRO A 277 51.68 22.97 5.17
CA PRO A 277 53.02 22.73 5.79
C PRO A 277 53.51 23.82 6.78
N LEU A 278 54.61 23.53 7.50
CA LEU A 278 55.84 24.35 7.56
C LEU A 278 56.97 23.61 8.31
#